data_AF-A0A7S1UWI8-F1
#
_entry.id   AF-A0A7S1UWI8-F1
#
_cell.length_a   1.000
_cell.length_b   1.000
_cell.length_c   1.000
_cell.angle_alpha   90.00
_cell.angle_beta   90.00
_cell.angle_gamma   90.00
#
_symmetry.space_group_name_H-M   'P 1'
#
loop_
_entity.id
_entity.type
_entity.pdbx_description
1 polymer ?
#
loop_
_entity_poly.entity_id
_entity_poly.type
_entity_poly.pdbx_seq_one_letter_code
_entity_poly.pdbx_strand_id
1 'polypeptide(L)'
;MSEEDAAKAIPAVVHMFSGCEDKQTSADVSNVASFQLPDPVGRAGGALTSSLLNVTYADHKDTCRDFSYMEVLEAVRGQLQSKGYTQMPQLSSSRKTNMGDKFTLVPDNFTGTRRAVMI
;
A
#
# COMPACT_ATOMS: atom_id res chain seq x y z
N MET A 1 8.88 7.88 -23.15
CA MET A 1 9.38 8.81 -22.12
C MET A 1 10.59 8.16 -21.48
N SER A 2 11.75 8.82 -21.49
CA SER A 2 12.95 8.29 -20.83
C SER A 2 12.84 8.43 -19.31
N GLU A 3 13.70 7.75 -18.54
CA GLU A 3 13.73 7.91 -17.07
C GLU A 3 14.09 9.34 -16.64
N GLU A 4 14.93 10.02 -17.44
CA GLU A 4 15.31 11.40 -17.21
C GLU A 4 14.11 12.35 -17.40
N ASP A 5 13.29 12.11 -18.43
CA ASP A 5 12.06 12.89 -18.67
C ASP A 5 11.05 12.67 -17.54
N ALA A 6 10.89 11.43 -17.07
CA ALA A 6 10.02 11.08 -15.95
C ALA A 6 10.47 11.76 -14.64
N ALA A 7 11.79 11.85 -14.43
CA ALA A 7 12.36 12.51 -13.26
C ALA A 7 12.19 14.03 -13.28
N LYS A 8 12.28 14.65 -14.46
CA LYS A 8 12.00 16.09 -14.63
C LYS A 8 10.51 16.40 -14.41
N ALA A 9 9.61 15.56 -14.93
CA ALA A 9 8.18 15.75 -14.81
C ALA A 9 7.64 15.47 -13.40
N ILE A 10 8.13 14.41 -12.76
CA ILE A 10 7.75 14.01 -11.39
C ILE A 10 9.04 13.87 -10.58
N PRO A 11 9.54 14.94 -9.93
CA PRO A 11 10.77 14.89 -9.15
C PRO A 11 10.73 13.87 -7.99
N ALA A 12 9.53 13.65 -7.42
CA ALA A 12 9.33 12.70 -6.34
C ALA A 12 9.31 11.24 -6.82
N VAL A 13 9.81 10.34 -5.98
CA VAL A 13 9.55 8.91 -6.09
C VAL A 13 8.20 8.64 -5.45
N VAL A 14 7.24 8.19 -6.25
CA VAL A 14 5.86 7.93 -5.82
C VAL A 14 5.57 6.46 -6.03
N HIS A 15 5.05 5.82 -4.99
CA HIS A 15 4.46 4.48 -5.06
C HIS A 15 3.00 4.61 -4.67
N MET A 16 2.11 4.08 -5.50
CA MET A 16 0.66 4.13 -5.31
C MET A 16 0.12 2.72 -5.24
N PHE A 17 -0.50 2.37 -4.11
CA PHE A 17 -1.35 1.20 -4.00
C PHE A 17 -2.78 1.60 -4.32
N SER A 18 -3.41 0.92 -5.27
CA SER A 18 -4.81 1.15 -5.63
C SER A 18 -5.64 -0.11 -5.45
N GLY A 19 -6.89 0.05 -5.00
CA GLY A 19 -7.86 -1.03 -4.88
C GLY A 19 -8.68 -1.05 -6.15
N CYS A 20 -8.34 -1.92 -7.09
CA CYS A 20 -9.12 -2.08 -8.32
C CYS A 20 -10.07 -3.28 -8.17
N GLU A 21 -11.25 -3.20 -8.75
CA GLU A 21 -12.15 -4.33 -8.94
C GLU A 21 -12.40 -4.43 -10.45
N ASP A 22 -12.31 -5.63 -11.02
CA ASP A 22 -12.29 -5.84 -12.48
C ASP A 22 -13.58 -5.33 -13.17
N LYS A 23 -14.65 -5.05 -12.42
CA LYS A 23 -15.83 -4.27 -12.86
C LYS A 23 -16.46 -3.45 -11.71
N GLN A 24 -16.34 -2.12 -11.81
CA GLN A 24 -17.06 -1.03 -11.10
C GLN A 24 -17.18 -1.06 -9.55
N THR A 25 -16.61 0.01 -8.97
CA THR A 25 -16.84 0.60 -7.64
C THR A 25 -16.02 -0.01 -6.51
N SER A 26 -15.01 0.74 -6.03
CA SER A 26 -14.28 0.42 -4.79
C SER A 26 -15.29 0.25 -3.65
N ALA A 27 -15.44 -0.97 -3.13
CA ALA A 27 -16.38 -1.26 -2.06
C ALA A 27 -16.10 -0.39 -0.83
N ASP A 28 -16.99 0.57 -0.55
CA ASP A 28 -17.07 1.24 0.74
C ASP A 28 -17.59 0.22 1.76
N VAL A 29 -16.69 -0.30 2.60
CA VAL A 29 -17.06 -1.30 3.60
C VAL A 29 -17.63 -0.61 4.84
N SER A 30 -18.90 -0.85 5.11
CA SER A 30 -19.60 -0.34 6.31
C SER A 30 -19.19 -1.01 7.63
N ASN A 31 -18.36 -2.07 7.59
CA ASN A 31 -17.96 -2.82 8.79
C ASN A 31 -16.45 -3.16 8.82
N VAL A 32 -15.64 -2.12 9.03
CA VAL A 32 -14.18 -2.23 9.21
C VAL A 32 -13.77 -2.78 10.58
N ALA A 33 -14.72 -3.01 11.50
CA ALA A 33 -14.45 -3.52 12.85
C ALA A 33 -13.84 -4.94 12.86
N SER A 34 -13.93 -5.68 11.74
CA SER A 34 -13.27 -6.98 11.58
C SER A 34 -11.77 -6.87 11.32
N PHE A 35 -11.26 -5.67 11.04
CA PHE A 35 -9.83 -5.37 11.04
C PHE A 35 -9.51 -4.81 12.43
N GLN A 36 -8.76 -5.58 13.21
CA GLN A 36 -8.29 -5.16 14.53
C GLN A 36 -7.19 -4.10 14.37
N LEU A 37 -7.59 -2.91 13.92
CA LEU A 37 -6.71 -1.75 13.82
C LEU A 37 -6.68 -1.04 15.19
N PRO A 38 -5.53 -0.49 15.61
CA PRO A 38 -5.49 0.39 16.78
C PRO A 38 -6.41 1.59 16.55
N ASP A 39 -7.37 1.75 17.45
CA ASP A 39 -8.49 2.71 17.50
C ASP A 39 -8.58 3.74 16.35
N PRO A 40 -9.32 3.43 15.27
CA PRO A 40 -9.55 4.39 14.20
C PRO A 40 -10.69 5.33 14.60
N VAL A 41 -10.35 6.56 14.94
CA VAL A 41 -11.28 7.69 14.99
C VAL A 41 -11.79 7.98 13.58
N GLY A 42 -12.71 7.14 13.07
CA GLY A 42 -13.27 7.24 11.72
C GLY A 42 -13.59 5.88 11.11
N ARG A 43 -14.85 5.45 11.18
CA ARG A 43 -15.36 4.15 10.69
C ARG A 43 -15.46 4.03 9.16
N ALA A 44 -14.43 4.43 8.42
CA ALA A 44 -14.36 4.32 6.97
C ALA A 44 -12.93 3.97 6.48
N GLY A 45 -12.26 3.03 7.14
CA GLY A 45 -10.98 2.49 6.66
C GLY A 45 -11.21 1.48 5.54
N GLY A 46 -11.16 1.89 4.27
CA GLY A 46 -11.38 1.01 3.11
C GLY A 46 -10.61 -0.33 3.22
N ALA A 47 -11.17 -1.41 2.66
CA ALA A 47 -10.63 -2.76 2.85
C ALA A 47 -9.14 -2.88 2.47
N LEU A 48 -8.73 -2.23 1.38
CA LEU A 48 -7.33 -2.14 0.97
C LEU A 48 -6.47 -1.45 2.03
N THR A 49 -6.85 -0.25 2.47
CA THR A 49 -6.11 0.51 3.49
C THR A 49 -5.95 -0.31 4.76
N SER A 50 -7.02 -0.93 5.24
CA SER A 50 -7.00 -1.76 6.44
C SER A 50 -6.11 -3.00 6.27
N SER A 51 -6.16 -3.65 5.11
CA SER A 51 -5.31 -4.82 4.81
C SER A 51 -3.84 -4.43 4.65
N LEU A 52 -3.56 -3.30 4.00
CA LEU A 52 -2.20 -2.77 3.85
C LEU A 52 -1.60 -2.38 5.20
N LEU A 53 -2.36 -1.72 6.06
CA LEU A 53 -1.95 -1.41 7.43
C LEU A 53 -1.68 -2.70 8.20
N ASN A 54 -2.57 -3.69 8.18
CA ASN A 54 -2.32 -4.96 8.87
C ASN A 54 -1.06 -5.69 8.39
N VAL A 55 -0.76 -5.64 7.09
CA VAL A 55 0.43 -6.30 6.52
C VAL A 55 1.71 -5.53 6.87
N THR A 56 1.66 -4.20 6.87
CA THR A 56 2.84 -3.35 7.06
C THR A 56 3.08 -2.96 8.52
N TYR A 57 2.03 -2.92 9.33
CA TYR A 57 2.03 -2.44 10.69
C TYR A 57 0.87 -3.03 11.53
N ALA A 58 1.15 -4.09 12.27
CA ALA A 58 0.22 -4.68 13.24
C ALA A 58 0.86 -4.79 14.63
N ASP A 59 0.04 -4.70 15.69
CA ASP A 59 0.49 -4.80 17.09
C ASP A 59 1.66 -3.89 17.45
N HIS A 60 1.68 -2.68 16.89
CA HIS A 60 2.75 -1.69 17.02
C HIS A 60 4.12 -2.14 16.51
N LYS A 61 4.17 -3.09 15.58
CA LYS A 61 5.39 -3.63 14.99
C LYS A 61 5.37 -3.46 13.48
N ASP A 62 6.54 -3.21 12.92
CA ASP A 62 6.77 -3.34 11.48
C ASP A 62 6.76 -4.84 11.12
N THR A 63 5.63 -5.29 10.57
CA THR A 63 5.39 -6.70 10.22
C THR A 63 5.87 -7.05 8.81
N CYS A 64 6.26 -6.05 8.01
CA CYS A 64 6.74 -6.23 6.64
C CYS A 64 8.23 -5.96 6.49
N ARG A 65 8.99 -5.89 7.59
CA ARG A 65 10.39 -5.46 7.62
C ARG A 65 11.28 -6.18 6.62
N ASP A 66 11.00 -7.43 6.29
CA ASP A 66 11.81 -8.24 5.37
C ASP A 66 11.09 -8.57 4.05
N PHE A 67 9.91 -7.98 3.81
CA PHE A 67 9.15 -8.21 2.60
C PHE A 67 9.67 -7.36 1.45
N SER A 68 9.62 -7.93 0.25
CA SER A 68 9.70 -7.21 -1.01
C SER A 68 8.38 -6.51 -1.36
N TYR A 69 8.42 -5.61 -2.36
CA TYR A 69 7.19 -5.01 -2.89
C TYR A 69 6.19 -6.07 -3.39
N MET A 70 6.69 -7.16 -3.98
CA MET A 70 5.86 -8.30 -4.43
C MET A 70 5.20 -9.00 -3.25
N GLU A 71 5.96 -9.33 -2.21
CA GLU A 71 5.44 -10.04 -1.02
C GLU A 71 4.41 -9.19 -0.26
N VAL A 72 4.62 -7.86 -0.15
CA VAL A 72 3.59 -6.97 0.40
C VAL A 72 2.31 -7.02 -0.44
N LEU A 73 2.42 -6.93 -1.76
CA LEU A 73 1.24 -6.96 -2.64
C LEU A 73 0.48 -8.30 -2.56
N GLU A 74 1.21 -9.42 -2.50
CA GLU A 74 0.64 -10.76 -2.34
C GLU A 74 -0.01 -10.95 -0.97
N ALA A 75 0.64 -10.51 0.11
CA ALA A 75 0.08 -10.59 1.45
C ALA A 75 -1.21 -9.77 1.59
N VAL A 76 -1.26 -8.57 1.01
CA VAL A 76 -2.47 -7.72 1.00
C VAL A 76 -3.59 -8.39 0.19
N ARG A 77 -3.29 -8.95 -0.98
CA ARG A 77 -4.25 -9.73 -1.77
C ARG A 77 -4.79 -10.92 -1.00
N GLY A 78 -3.90 -11.66 -0.31
CA GLY A 78 -4.29 -12.79 0.53
C GLY A 78 -5.22 -12.38 1.68
N GLN A 79 -4.93 -11.27 2.37
CA GLN A 79 -5.83 -10.74 3.40
C GLN A 79 -7.20 -10.38 2.85
N LEU A 80 -7.26 -9.68 1.71
CA LEU A 80 -8.52 -9.29 1.08
C LEU A 80 -9.34 -10.51 0.66
N GLN A 81 -8.71 -11.48 -0.03
CA GLN A 81 -9.37 -12.71 -0.46
C GLN A 81 -9.87 -13.55 0.72
N SER A 82 -9.08 -13.68 1.79
CA SER A 82 -9.47 -14.43 3.00
C SER A 82 -10.71 -13.83 3.70
N LYS A 83 -10.97 -12.54 3.48
CA LYS A 83 -12.12 -11.81 4.01
C LYS A 83 -13.27 -11.69 3.01
N GLY A 84 -13.17 -12.31 1.84
CA GLY A 84 -14.21 -12.32 0.82
C GLY A 84 -14.26 -11.08 -0.07
N TYR A 85 -13.22 -10.23 -0.05
CA TYR A 85 -13.13 -9.10 -0.98
C TYR A 85 -12.61 -9.56 -2.35
N THR A 86 -13.25 -9.06 -3.39
CA THR A 86 -12.94 -9.24 -4.82
C THR A 86 -11.91 -8.25 -5.35
N GLN A 87 -11.56 -7.23 -4.54
CA GLN A 87 -10.57 -6.24 -4.91
C GLN A 87 -9.23 -6.91 -5.22
N MET A 88 -8.63 -6.49 -6.33
CA MET A 88 -7.30 -6.88 -6.78
C MET A 88 -6.37 -5.67 -6.66
N PRO A 89 -5.69 -5.50 -5.52
CA PRO A 89 -4.70 -4.46 -5.33
C PRO A 89 -3.67 -4.40 -6.46
N GLN A 90 -3.33 -3.19 -6.88
CA GLN A 90 -2.28 -2.90 -7.84
C GLN A 90 -1.26 -1.93 -7.24
N LEU A 91 0.01 -2.10 -7.60
CA LEU A 91 1.09 -1.17 -7.30
C LEU A 91 1.51 -0.44 -8.60
N SER A 92 1.49 0.89 -8.56
CA SER A 92 1.99 1.76 -9.61
C SER A 92 3.13 2.63 -9.07
N SER A 93 4.10 3.00 -9.91
CA SER A 93 5.23 3.84 -9.49
C SER A 93 5.61 4.90 -10.51
N SER A 94 6.12 6.05 -10.04
CA SER A 94 6.69 7.11 -10.90
C SER A 94 8.07 6.75 -11.48
N ARG A 95 8.66 5.63 -11.03
CA ARG A 95 9.94 5.08 -11.51
C ARG A 95 9.78 3.60 -11.80
N LYS A 96 10.68 3.04 -12.62
CA LYS A 96 10.80 1.59 -12.69
C LYS A 96 11.20 1.08 -11.32
N THR A 97 10.39 0.17 -10.79
CA THR A 97 10.61 -0.46 -9.49
C THR A 97 10.83 -1.95 -9.75
N ASN A 98 11.91 -2.52 -9.20
CA ASN A 98 12.06 -3.96 -9.20
C ASN A 98 11.19 -4.51 -8.06
N MET A 99 10.23 -5.35 -8.41
CA MET A 99 9.26 -5.88 -7.45
C MET A 99 9.88 -6.80 -6.39
N GLY A 100 11.07 -7.37 -6.67
CA GLY A 100 11.83 -8.16 -5.71
C GLY A 100 12.66 -7.33 -4.73
N ASP A 101 12.74 -6.01 -4.92
CA ASP A 101 13.43 -5.14 -3.95
C ASP A 101 12.63 -5.06 -2.66
N LYS A 102 13.34 -4.86 -1.55
CA LYS A 102 12.76 -4.69 -0.21
C LYS A 102 11.77 -3.52 -0.20
N PHE A 103 10.57 -3.75 0.34
CA PHE A 103 9.60 -2.70 0.60
C PHE A 103 10.07 -1.83 1.77
N THR A 104 10.11 -0.51 1.54
CA THR A 104 10.36 0.47 2.61
C THR A 104 9.43 1.65 2.45
N LEU A 105 8.73 2.04 3.54
CA LEU A 105 7.99 3.31 3.60
C LEU A 105 8.93 4.52 3.59
N VAL A 106 10.05 4.39 4.30
CA VAL A 106 11.16 5.35 4.31
C VAL A 106 12.43 4.56 4.04
N PRO A 107 13.11 4.79 2.91
CA PRO A 107 14.39 4.14 2.63
C PRO A 107 15.44 4.49 3.70
N ASP A 108 16.27 3.53 4.08
CA ASP A 108 17.32 3.72 5.11
C ASP A 108 18.34 4.81 4.72
N ASN A 109 18.52 5.04 3.42
CA ASN A 109 19.42 6.05 2.86
C ASN A 109 18.75 7.40 2.59
N PHE A 110 17.50 7.61 3.03
CA PHE A 110 16.78 8.85 2.78
C PHE A 110 17.36 10.02 3.60
N THR A 111 17.90 11.03 2.90
CA THR A 111 18.51 12.23 3.52
C THR A 111 17.65 13.49 3.37
N GLY A 112 16.49 13.39 2.70
CA GLY A 112 15.58 14.52 2.47
C GLY A 112 14.77 14.90 3.71
N THR A 113 14.09 16.04 3.64
CA THR A 113 13.20 16.53 4.72
C THR A 113 11.72 16.34 4.41
N ARG A 114 11.38 15.93 3.18
CA ARG A 114 10.00 15.84 2.69
C ARG A 114 9.61 14.39 2.44
N ARG A 115 8.76 13.86 3.32
CA ARG A 115 8.08 12.58 3.17
C ARG A 115 6.60 12.79 3.46
N ALA A 116 5.75 12.11 2.70
CA ALA A 116 4.31 12.17 2.91
C ALA A 116 3.73 10.79 2.65
N VAL A 117 2.80 10.38 3.50
CA VAL A 117 1.89 9.27 3.25
C VAL A 117 0.52 9.89 3.07
N MET A 118 -0.13 9.58 1.96
CA MET A 118 -1.49 10.01 1.64
C MET A 118 -2.34 8.75 1.52
N ILE A 119 -3.46 8.74 2.23
CA ILE A 119 -4.42 7.63 2.27
C ILE A 119 -5.77 8.19 1.84
#